data_AF-A0A0N5AL49-F1
#
_entry.id   AF-A0A0N5AL49-F1
#
_cell.length_a   1.000
_cell.length_b   1.000
_cell.length_c   1.000
_cell.angle_alpha   90.00
_cell.angle_beta   90.00
_cell.angle_gamma   90.00
#
_symmetry.space_group_name_H-M   'P 1'
#
loop_
_entity.id
_entity.type
_entity.pdbx_description
1 polymer ?
#
loop_
_entity_poly.entity_id
_entity_poly.type
_entity_poly.pdbx_seq_one_letter_code
_entity_poly.pdbx_strand_id
1 'polypeptide(L)'
;MTKKWDMEGHERVLSNYCSTCSTLGHLLLDEFSQHVDSTFGLPILVDSLKAKTAGEKIKASVATLYLVRSSAGHLRVYSKFDPLNILIEALIDILSGVSCQEKVQNLAYENGPSLVYQILCSLSNVIDPDKICSLYHFKNEAYNFIMVGGQCIMVDDLEDAEDNELVVFKRETGDVVEKISKKKLIDSSDYFKGMFANEFLEKSSGCSTFVFSEDVEDCTEMEFKQFLHYLCGCRSEKCFKLDNSHSVVVMIKLSDRYLCNSMTDMLLAENGPAIYYMLKGNIREFLSPLLFTGTGECERFEDAFFFHLLRFTTDEEARLTLLPLVANTVATEVFIGKLIRFLKRHTVLNVYFSEQLLRHCEKVNAE
;
A
#
# COMPACT_ATOMS: atom_id res chain seq x y z
N MET A 1 4.21 31.42 12.53
CA MET A 1 5.15 30.65 13.37
C MET A 1 4.98 29.18 13.03
N THR A 2 5.72 28.74 12.03
CA THR A 2 5.72 27.37 11.52
C THR A 2 6.50 26.50 12.50
N LYS A 3 5.80 25.62 13.22
CA LYS A 3 6.45 24.53 13.95
C LYS A 3 7.11 23.64 12.90
N LYS A 4 8.40 23.83 12.70
CA LYS A 4 9.31 22.87 12.08
C LYS A 4 9.17 21.59 12.89
N TRP A 5 8.41 20.63 12.37
CA TRP A 5 8.36 19.29 12.96
C TRP A 5 9.61 18.56 12.48
N ASP A 6 10.57 18.50 13.40
CA ASP A 6 11.68 17.57 13.38
C ASP A 6 11.12 16.14 13.47
N MET A 7 11.40 15.32 12.44
CA MET A 7 11.41 13.87 12.63
C MET A 7 12.41 13.45 13.72
N GLU A 8 13.36 14.32 14.10
CA GLU A 8 14.26 14.11 15.25
C GLU A 8 13.49 13.94 16.58
N GLY A 9 12.26 14.47 16.71
CA GLY A 9 11.48 14.36 17.95
C GLY A 9 10.94 12.95 18.22
N HIS A 10 10.52 12.25 17.16
CA HIS A 10 10.10 10.84 17.23
C HIS A 10 11.30 9.90 17.32
N GLU A 11 12.42 10.25 16.68
CA GLU A 11 13.69 9.54 16.86
C GLU A 11 14.19 9.64 18.31
N ARG A 12 14.17 10.82 18.95
CA ARG A 12 14.83 11.02 20.26
C ARG A 12 14.17 10.29 21.44
N VAL A 13 12.84 10.20 21.51
CA VAL A 13 12.14 9.58 22.67
C VAL A 13 12.04 8.05 22.54
N LEU A 14 12.00 7.53 21.31
CA LEU A 14 12.16 6.09 21.07
C LEU A 14 13.64 5.66 21.16
N SER A 15 14.61 6.56 20.96
CA SER A 15 16.01 6.19 20.69
C SER A 15 16.71 5.36 21.77
N ASN A 16 16.61 5.63 23.07
CA ASN A 16 17.51 4.96 24.03
C ASN A 16 17.01 3.57 24.46
N TYR A 17 15.72 3.40 24.75
CA TYR A 17 15.17 2.09 25.13
C TYR A 17 14.98 1.20 23.90
N CYS A 18 14.52 1.76 22.78
CA CYS A 18 14.39 1.01 21.52
C CYS A 18 15.77 0.66 20.94
N SER A 19 16.79 1.53 21.04
CA SER A 19 18.16 1.15 20.61
C SER A 19 18.75 0.06 21.49
N THR A 20 18.52 0.08 22.80
CA THR A 20 19.01 -0.97 23.71
C THR A 20 18.32 -2.30 23.41
N CYS A 21 16.99 -2.31 23.28
CA CYS A 21 16.24 -3.52 22.92
C CYS A 21 16.60 -4.03 21.51
N SER A 22 16.80 -3.13 20.55
CA SER A 22 17.24 -3.46 19.19
C SER A 22 18.64 -4.09 19.22
N THR A 23 19.59 -3.46 19.92
CA THR A 23 20.96 -3.98 20.08
C THR A 23 20.95 -5.36 20.74
N LEU A 24 20.19 -5.53 21.82
CA LEU A 24 20.06 -6.82 22.49
C LEU A 24 19.44 -7.88 21.57
N GLY A 25 18.39 -7.51 20.83
CA GLY A 25 17.77 -8.37 19.82
C GLY A 25 18.75 -8.80 18.74
N HIS A 26 19.56 -7.88 18.23
CA HIS A 26 20.62 -8.18 17.27
C HIS A 26 21.68 -9.12 17.84
N LEU A 27 22.15 -8.90 19.07
CA LEU A 27 23.12 -9.77 19.73
C LEU A 27 22.57 -11.18 19.96
N LEU A 28 21.31 -11.29 20.41
CA LEU A 28 20.64 -12.58 20.56
C LEU A 28 20.53 -13.30 19.22
N LEU A 29 20.07 -12.61 18.17
CA LEU A 29 19.97 -13.18 16.83
C LEU A 29 21.32 -13.64 16.31
N ASP A 30 22.40 -12.90 16.55
CA ASP A 30 23.76 -13.29 16.14
C ASP A 30 24.20 -14.58 16.83
N GLU A 31 24.05 -14.67 18.16
CA GLU A 31 24.39 -15.88 18.93
C GLU A 31 23.60 -17.10 18.44
N PHE A 32 22.28 -16.96 18.27
CA PHE A 32 21.45 -18.06 17.75
C PHE A 32 21.81 -18.42 16.31
N SER A 33 22.15 -17.43 15.47
CA SER A 33 22.56 -17.67 14.09
C SER A 33 23.86 -18.49 14.04
N GLN A 34 24.84 -18.17 14.88
CA GLN A 34 26.10 -18.93 14.96
C GLN A 34 25.84 -20.40 15.36
N HIS A 35 24.91 -20.65 16.27
CA HIS A 35 24.51 -22.01 16.63
C HIS A 35 23.80 -22.74 15.48
N VAL A 36 22.91 -22.06 14.76
CA VAL A 36 22.19 -22.64 13.61
C VAL A 36 23.13 -22.93 12.46
N ASP A 37 24.09 -22.05 12.16
CA ASP A 37 25.08 -22.26 11.10
C ASP A 37 26.16 -23.30 11.44
N SER A 38 26.17 -23.82 12.68
CA SER A 38 27.08 -24.89 13.08
C SER A 38 26.82 -26.20 12.32
N THR A 39 27.80 -27.11 12.39
CA THR A 39 27.67 -28.48 11.83
C THR A 39 26.59 -29.31 12.49
N PHE A 40 26.04 -28.86 13.63
CA PHE A 40 24.96 -29.55 14.36
C PHE A 40 23.60 -28.88 14.15
N GLY A 41 23.54 -27.54 14.14
CA GLY A 41 22.28 -26.79 14.01
C GLY A 41 21.65 -26.90 12.62
N LEU A 42 22.46 -26.75 11.56
CA LEU A 42 21.96 -26.70 10.20
C LEU A 42 21.29 -28.02 9.77
N PRO A 43 21.82 -29.22 10.09
CA PRO A 43 21.11 -30.48 9.85
C PRO A 43 19.73 -30.58 10.51
N ILE A 44 19.59 -30.10 11.75
CA ILE A 44 18.30 -30.14 12.49
C ILE A 44 17.26 -29.27 11.78
N LEU A 45 17.67 -28.08 11.34
CA LEU A 45 16.83 -27.18 10.57
C LEU A 45 16.41 -27.82 9.23
N VAL A 46 17.36 -28.44 8.53
CA VAL A 46 17.12 -29.17 7.28
C VAL A 46 16.15 -30.33 7.46
N ASP A 47 16.24 -31.09 8.55
CA ASP A 47 15.31 -32.19 8.83
C ASP A 47 13.91 -31.68 9.14
N SER A 48 13.81 -30.51 9.79
CA SER A 48 12.54 -29.81 10.03
C SER A 48 11.90 -29.30 8.73
N LEU A 49 12.72 -28.86 7.76
CA LEU A 49 12.24 -28.50 6.41
C LEU A 49 11.76 -29.72 5.58
N LYS A 50 12.29 -30.92 5.87
CA LYS A 50 11.81 -32.18 5.27
C LYS A 50 10.58 -32.75 5.96
N ALA A 51 10.12 -32.15 7.06
CA ALA A 51 9.01 -32.66 7.84
C ALA A 51 7.74 -32.81 6.98
N LYS A 52 6.84 -33.72 7.38
CA LYS A 52 5.60 -33.96 6.63
C LYS A 52 4.53 -32.91 6.93
N THR A 53 4.59 -32.27 8.09
CA THR A 53 3.58 -31.30 8.52
C THR A 53 3.88 -29.91 7.97
N ALA A 54 2.87 -29.21 7.47
CA ALA A 54 3.01 -27.84 6.98
C ALA A 54 3.50 -26.89 8.10
N GLY A 55 3.00 -27.08 9.32
CA GLY A 55 3.38 -26.27 10.48
C GLY A 55 4.88 -26.35 10.80
N GLU A 56 5.49 -27.53 10.78
CA GLU A 56 6.94 -27.67 11.01
C GLU A 56 7.77 -27.03 9.89
N LYS A 57 7.34 -27.18 8.62
CA LYS A 57 8.00 -26.53 7.48
C LYS A 57 7.96 -25.01 7.57
N ILE A 58 6.83 -24.43 7.97
CA ILE A 58 6.67 -22.98 8.11
C ILE A 58 7.58 -22.47 9.24
N LYS A 59 7.58 -23.12 10.41
CA LYS A 59 8.48 -22.77 11.52
C LYS A 59 9.95 -22.82 11.11
N ALA A 60 10.33 -23.88 10.40
CA ALA A 60 11.69 -24.04 9.90
C ALA A 60 12.04 -23.00 8.82
N SER A 61 11.08 -22.60 7.98
CA SER A 61 11.28 -21.57 6.95
C SER A 61 11.46 -20.19 7.59
N VAL A 62 10.63 -19.83 8.58
CA VAL A 62 10.81 -18.63 9.42
C VAL A 62 12.21 -18.62 10.04
N ALA A 63 12.58 -19.69 10.74
CA ALA A 63 13.91 -19.80 11.36
C ALA A 63 15.05 -19.71 10.32
N THR A 64 14.85 -20.24 9.12
CA THR A 64 15.84 -20.17 8.03
C THR A 64 16.10 -18.73 7.59
N LEU A 65 15.06 -17.91 7.42
CA LEU A 65 15.20 -16.51 7.01
C LEU A 65 15.84 -15.64 8.12
N TYR A 66 15.64 -16.01 9.39
CA TYR A 66 16.19 -15.28 10.53
C TYR A 66 17.61 -15.69 10.95
N LEU A 67 17.92 -16.99 10.91
CA LEU A 67 19.06 -17.54 11.66
C LEU A 67 20.16 -18.11 10.76
N VAL A 68 19.87 -18.46 9.51
CA VAL A 68 20.93 -18.85 8.59
C VAL A 68 21.57 -17.57 8.07
N ARG A 69 22.86 -17.38 8.33
CA ARG A 69 23.62 -16.19 7.94
C ARG A 69 24.82 -16.54 7.06
N SER A 70 25.35 -17.76 7.17
CA SER A 70 26.45 -18.24 6.35
C SER A 70 26.04 -18.44 4.89
N SER A 71 26.86 -17.97 3.95
CA SER A 71 26.61 -18.16 2.52
C SER A 71 26.53 -19.64 2.13
N ALA A 72 27.32 -20.50 2.80
CA ALA A 72 27.28 -21.94 2.61
C ALA A 72 25.97 -22.56 3.13
N GLY A 73 25.46 -22.11 4.27
CA GLY A 73 24.16 -22.50 4.81
C GLY A 73 23.03 -22.07 3.89
N HIS A 74 23.08 -20.84 3.39
CA HIS A 74 22.10 -20.34 2.43
C HIS A 74 22.06 -21.19 1.16
N LEU A 75 23.20 -21.44 0.52
CA LEU A 75 23.26 -22.28 -0.68
C LEU A 75 22.67 -23.67 -0.43
N ARG A 76 22.96 -24.30 0.71
CA ARG A 76 22.45 -25.64 1.03
C ARG A 76 20.94 -25.69 1.26
N VAL A 77 20.37 -24.64 1.85
CA VAL A 77 18.96 -24.62 2.25
C VAL A 77 18.08 -24.04 1.13
N TYR A 78 18.45 -22.88 0.59
CA TYR A 78 17.64 -22.16 -0.39
C TYR A 78 17.60 -22.87 -1.75
N SER A 79 18.69 -23.53 -2.17
CA SER A 79 18.71 -24.26 -3.44
C SER A 79 17.79 -25.49 -3.46
N LYS A 80 17.41 -26.01 -2.29
CA LYS A 80 16.71 -27.29 -2.15
C LYS A 80 15.28 -27.16 -1.62
N PHE A 81 15.03 -26.20 -0.74
CA PHE A 81 13.76 -26.11 -0.01
C PHE A 81 12.97 -24.85 -0.30
N ASP A 82 13.60 -23.80 -0.86
CA ASP A 82 12.96 -22.52 -1.20
C ASP A 82 12.02 -21.99 -0.08
N PRO A 83 12.59 -21.68 1.11
CA PRO A 83 11.80 -21.28 2.27
C PRO A 83 11.01 -19.99 2.03
N LEU A 84 11.45 -19.13 1.10
CA LEU A 84 10.73 -17.92 0.72
C LEU A 84 9.37 -18.27 0.11
N ASN A 85 9.36 -19.19 -0.86
CA ASN A 85 8.13 -19.70 -1.46
C ASN A 85 7.23 -20.38 -0.44
N ILE A 86 7.78 -21.22 0.45
CA ILE A 86 6.99 -21.88 1.49
C ILE A 86 6.24 -20.86 2.35
N LEU A 87 6.87 -19.74 2.70
CA LEU A 87 6.24 -18.69 3.50
C LEU A 87 5.21 -17.88 2.71
N ILE A 88 5.45 -17.65 1.41
CA ILE A 88 4.48 -16.98 0.52
C ILE A 88 3.23 -17.85 0.35
N GLU A 89 3.40 -19.15 0.08
CA GLU A 89 2.30 -20.13 -0.01
C GLU A 89 1.51 -20.22 1.31
N ALA A 90 2.21 -20.23 2.44
CA ALA A 90 1.55 -20.19 3.74
C ALA A 90 0.74 -18.90 3.95
N LEU A 91 1.26 -17.75 3.48
CA LEU A 91 0.53 -16.48 3.52
C LEU A 91 -0.71 -16.52 2.63
N ILE A 92 -0.59 -17.06 1.42
CA ILE A 92 -1.73 -17.30 0.51
C ILE A 92 -2.77 -18.17 1.21
N ASP A 93 -2.39 -19.32 1.77
CA ASP A 93 -3.30 -20.24 2.47
C ASP A 93 -4.04 -19.59 3.65
N ILE A 94 -3.36 -18.70 4.38
CA ILE A 94 -3.96 -17.95 5.49
C ILE A 94 -4.99 -16.94 4.96
N LEU A 95 -4.63 -16.17 3.91
CA LEU A 95 -5.50 -15.13 3.35
C LEU A 95 -6.66 -15.70 2.51
N SER A 96 -6.44 -16.79 1.77
CA SER A 96 -7.47 -17.48 0.99
C SER A 96 -8.39 -18.38 1.84
N GLY A 97 -8.12 -18.54 3.14
CA GLY A 97 -8.80 -19.50 3.99
C GLY A 97 -10.27 -19.19 4.33
N VAL A 98 -11.11 -20.22 4.33
CA VAL A 98 -12.58 -20.16 4.60
C VAL A 98 -12.95 -19.94 6.09
N SER A 99 -12.00 -19.60 6.98
CA SER A 99 -12.28 -19.25 8.40
C SER A 99 -11.57 -17.95 8.76
N CYS A 100 -12.37 -16.92 9.07
CA CYS A 100 -12.09 -15.50 8.80
C CYS A 100 -11.15 -14.79 9.79
N GLN A 101 -11.05 -15.23 11.05
CA GLN A 101 -10.21 -14.57 12.07
C GLN A 101 -9.22 -15.52 12.74
N GLU A 102 -9.62 -16.75 13.01
CA GLU A 102 -8.79 -17.74 13.70
C GLU A 102 -7.51 -18.05 12.91
N LYS A 103 -7.58 -18.09 11.57
CA LYS A 103 -6.43 -18.40 10.72
C LYS A 103 -5.34 -17.34 10.74
N VAL A 104 -5.74 -16.06 10.72
CA VAL A 104 -4.80 -14.94 10.83
C VAL A 104 -4.19 -14.90 12.23
N GLN A 105 -4.91 -15.38 13.24
CA GLN A 105 -4.45 -15.50 14.63
C GLN A 105 -3.73 -16.80 14.94
N ASN A 106 -3.54 -17.69 13.96
CA ASN A 106 -2.82 -18.95 14.17
C ASN A 106 -1.46 -18.68 14.79
N LEU A 107 -1.09 -19.46 15.80
CA LEU A 107 0.19 -19.28 16.47
C LEU A 107 1.15 -20.40 16.08
N ALA A 108 2.38 -20.03 15.71
CA ALA A 108 3.45 -21.02 15.58
C ALA A 108 3.97 -21.50 16.96
N TYR A 109 3.85 -20.65 17.98
CA TYR A 109 4.35 -20.86 19.34
C TYR A 109 3.29 -20.49 20.36
N GLU A 110 3.28 -21.15 21.51
CA GLU A 110 2.38 -20.81 22.61
C GLU A 110 2.63 -19.37 23.08
N ASN A 111 1.57 -18.55 23.13
CA ASN A 111 1.64 -17.11 23.44
C ASN A 111 2.58 -16.29 22.51
N GLY A 112 2.90 -16.83 21.32
CA GLY A 112 3.68 -16.12 20.31
C GLY A 112 2.85 -15.10 19.53
N PRO A 113 3.50 -14.29 18.68
CA PRO A 113 2.78 -13.46 17.73
C PRO A 113 2.06 -14.32 16.67
N SER A 114 1.13 -13.71 15.95
CA SER A 114 0.42 -14.37 14.87
C SER A 114 1.34 -14.92 13.78
N LEU A 115 0.92 -16.01 13.13
CA LEU A 115 1.68 -16.66 12.07
C LEU A 115 1.90 -15.72 10.88
N VAL A 116 0.89 -14.90 10.55
CA VAL A 116 1.01 -13.86 9.52
C VAL A 116 2.12 -12.88 9.88
N TYR A 117 2.11 -12.37 11.12
CA TYR A 117 3.15 -11.45 11.57
C TYR A 117 4.54 -12.09 11.54
N GLN A 118 4.67 -13.34 11.99
CA GLN A 118 5.94 -14.08 11.90
C GLN A 118 6.44 -14.22 10.45
N ILE A 119 5.54 -14.52 9.51
CA ILE A 119 5.87 -14.59 8.07
C ILE A 119 6.37 -13.21 7.60
N LEU A 120 5.60 -12.15 7.84
CA LEU A 120 5.95 -10.78 7.43
C LEU A 120 7.31 -10.35 7.99
N CYS A 121 7.54 -10.55 9.28
CA CYS A 121 8.82 -10.19 9.89
C CYS A 121 9.98 -11.06 9.35
N SER A 122 9.73 -12.33 9.01
CA SER A 122 10.74 -13.19 8.35
C SER A 122 11.10 -12.64 6.98
N LEU A 123 10.11 -12.31 6.15
CA LEU A 123 10.30 -11.71 4.83
C LEU A 123 11.07 -10.39 4.92
N SER A 124 10.91 -9.64 6.01
CA SER A 124 11.64 -8.39 6.23
C SER A 124 13.17 -8.55 6.28
N ASN A 125 13.67 -9.75 6.65
CA ASN A 125 15.10 -10.05 6.79
C ASN A 125 15.81 -10.26 5.45
N VAL A 126 15.08 -10.61 4.39
CA VAL A 126 15.69 -10.83 3.06
C VAL A 126 15.83 -9.54 2.26
N ILE A 127 15.24 -8.45 2.76
CA ILE A 127 15.23 -7.12 2.15
C ILE A 127 16.52 -6.38 2.51
N ASP A 128 17.16 -5.82 1.49
CA ASP A 128 18.31 -4.94 1.65
C ASP A 128 17.88 -3.59 2.25
N PRO A 129 18.24 -3.27 3.51
CA PRO A 129 17.89 -2.00 4.13
C PRO A 129 18.42 -0.81 3.33
N ASP A 130 19.63 -0.90 2.76
CA ASP A 130 20.30 0.21 2.12
C ASP A 130 19.60 0.64 0.82
N LYS A 131 18.97 -0.33 0.12
CA LYS A 131 18.14 -0.05 -1.07
C LYS A 131 16.87 0.75 -0.74
N ILE A 132 16.33 0.58 0.47
CA ILE A 132 15.01 1.12 0.84
C ILE A 132 15.11 2.32 1.79
N CYS A 133 16.25 2.54 2.45
CA CYS A 133 16.45 3.69 3.33
C CYS A 133 16.11 5.04 2.66
N SER A 134 16.32 5.18 1.34
CA SER A 134 15.95 6.36 0.56
C SER A 134 14.44 6.68 0.60
N LEU A 135 13.56 5.70 0.85
CA LEU A 135 12.11 5.91 0.98
C LEU A 135 11.73 6.76 2.19
N TYR A 136 12.54 6.73 3.26
CA TYR A 136 12.29 7.46 4.51
C TYR A 136 12.98 8.83 4.57
N HIS A 137 13.80 9.16 3.58
CA HIS A 137 14.37 10.50 3.43
C HIS A 137 13.32 11.46 2.84
N PHE A 138 12.15 11.52 3.45
CA PHE A 138 11.03 12.35 3.03
C PHE A 138 11.41 13.83 3.21
N LYS A 139 11.54 14.56 2.10
CA LYS A 139 11.71 16.01 2.16
C LYS A 139 10.32 16.62 2.31
N ASN A 140 10.00 16.98 3.55
CA ASN A 140 8.73 17.60 3.98
C ASN A 140 8.36 18.89 3.19
N GLU A 141 9.29 19.41 2.40
CA GLU A 141 9.10 20.61 1.58
C GLU A 141 8.07 20.42 0.46
N ALA A 142 7.89 19.20 -0.06
CA ALA A 142 6.98 18.92 -1.19
C ALA A 142 5.49 19.10 -0.87
N TYR A 143 5.07 18.86 0.38
CA TYR A 143 3.66 18.96 0.80
C TYR A 143 3.11 20.40 0.71
N ASN A 144 4.00 21.40 0.82
CA ASN A 144 3.62 22.81 0.72
C ASN A 144 3.30 23.27 -0.71
N PHE A 145 3.49 22.42 -1.74
CA PHE A 145 3.31 22.81 -3.15
C PHE A 145 1.92 22.51 -3.72
N ILE A 146 1.05 21.79 -3.02
CA ILE A 146 -0.30 21.47 -3.54
C ILE A 146 -1.20 22.71 -3.53
N MET A 147 -0.91 23.66 -2.64
CA MET A 147 -1.80 24.78 -2.34
C MET A 147 -1.22 26.09 -2.85
N VAL A 148 -1.93 26.70 -3.79
CA VAL A 148 -1.67 28.09 -4.19
C VAL A 148 -2.73 28.93 -3.49
N GLY A 149 -2.31 29.87 -2.64
CA GLY A 149 -3.25 30.79 -2.00
C GLY A 149 -4.12 31.49 -3.04
N GLY A 150 -5.42 31.64 -2.78
CA GLY A 150 -6.36 32.21 -3.76
C GLY A 150 -7.83 32.02 -3.40
N GLN A 151 -8.71 32.58 -4.24
CA GLN A 151 -10.16 32.35 -4.16
C GLN A 151 -10.57 31.14 -5.00
N CYS A 152 -11.81 30.66 -4.81
CA CYS A 152 -12.35 29.53 -5.56
C CYS A 152 -12.63 29.95 -7.02
N ILE A 153 -11.95 29.32 -7.97
CA ILE A 153 -12.12 29.61 -9.41
C ILE A 153 -13.45 29.08 -9.99
N MET A 154 -14.27 28.40 -9.18
CA MET A 154 -15.57 27.87 -9.59
C MET A 154 -16.68 28.91 -9.42
N VAL A 155 -16.49 29.91 -8.55
CA VAL A 155 -17.50 30.94 -8.27
C VAL A 155 -17.58 31.92 -9.43
N ASP A 156 -16.42 32.34 -9.96
CA ASP A 156 -16.33 33.32 -11.05
C ASP A 156 -16.98 32.79 -12.35
N ASP A 157 -16.89 31.49 -12.61
CA ASP A 157 -17.46 30.84 -13.80
C ASP A 157 -19.00 30.79 -13.84
N LEU A 158 -19.64 30.78 -12.66
CA LEU A 158 -21.10 30.71 -12.56
C LEU A 158 -21.74 32.07 -12.85
N GLU A 159 -20.97 33.17 -12.74
CA GLU A 159 -21.42 34.52 -13.06
C GLU A 159 -21.32 34.80 -14.58
N ASP A 160 -20.38 34.16 -15.29
CA ASP A 160 -20.22 34.22 -16.76
C ASP A 160 -21.12 33.22 -17.54
N ALA A 161 -22.18 32.71 -16.91
CA ALA A 161 -22.91 31.51 -17.33
C ALA A 161 -24.01 31.70 -18.40
N GLU A 162 -24.17 32.89 -19.01
CA GLU A 162 -25.24 33.12 -20.00
C GLU A 162 -25.11 32.23 -21.26
N ASP A 163 -23.93 31.63 -21.52
CA ASP A 163 -23.66 30.80 -22.70
C ASP A 163 -22.97 29.44 -22.40
N ASN A 164 -22.83 29.06 -21.12
CA ASN A 164 -22.10 27.84 -20.73
C ASN A 164 -23.05 26.68 -20.35
N GLU A 165 -23.02 25.57 -21.09
CA GLU A 165 -23.68 24.31 -20.70
C GLU A 165 -23.17 23.85 -19.32
N LEU A 166 -24.08 23.72 -18.35
CA LEU A 166 -23.76 23.30 -16.99
C LEU A 166 -24.07 21.81 -16.76
N VAL A 167 -23.16 21.16 -16.05
CA VAL A 167 -23.35 19.85 -15.45
C VAL A 167 -23.75 20.04 -13.99
N VAL A 168 -24.82 19.37 -13.57
CA VAL A 168 -25.41 19.47 -12.23
C VAL A 168 -25.28 18.14 -11.51
N PHE A 169 -24.57 18.12 -10.39
CA PHE A 169 -24.53 16.98 -9.47
C PHE A 169 -25.64 17.17 -8.43
N LYS A 170 -26.50 16.19 -8.23
CA LYS A 170 -27.63 16.23 -7.28
C LYS A 170 -27.66 14.98 -6.43
N ARG A 171 -28.20 15.08 -5.22
CA ARG A 171 -28.56 13.91 -4.41
C ARG A 171 -29.73 13.15 -5.03
N GLU A 172 -29.96 11.92 -4.56
CA GLU A 172 -31.19 11.17 -4.87
C GLU A 172 -32.47 11.93 -4.45
N THR A 173 -32.37 12.78 -3.42
CA THR A 173 -33.46 13.67 -2.97
C THR A 173 -33.76 14.80 -3.95
N GLY A 174 -32.88 15.04 -4.94
CA GLY A 174 -32.97 16.13 -5.90
C GLY A 174 -32.21 17.40 -5.51
N ASP A 175 -31.65 17.46 -4.29
CA ASP A 175 -30.87 18.60 -3.81
C ASP A 175 -29.57 18.75 -4.60
N VAL A 176 -29.23 19.98 -4.99
CA VAL A 176 -28.02 20.25 -5.78
C VAL A 176 -26.79 20.15 -4.87
N VAL A 177 -25.89 19.25 -5.24
CA VAL A 177 -24.56 19.13 -4.65
C VAL A 177 -23.66 20.22 -5.24
N GLU A 178 -23.44 20.21 -6.55
CA GLU A 178 -22.52 21.14 -7.22
C GLU A 178 -22.93 21.41 -8.67
N LYS A 179 -22.56 22.59 -9.20
CA LYS A 179 -22.75 22.95 -10.62
C LYS A 179 -21.43 23.33 -11.25
N ILE A 180 -21.13 22.74 -12.41
CA ILE A 180 -19.83 22.90 -13.06
C ILE A 180 -20.00 23.12 -14.56
N SER A 181 -19.17 23.99 -15.13
CA SER A 181 -19.08 24.14 -16.58
C SER A 181 -18.69 22.81 -17.24
N LYS A 182 -19.52 22.34 -18.18
CA LYS A 182 -19.27 21.12 -18.95
C LYS A 182 -17.91 21.16 -19.66
N LYS A 183 -17.53 22.34 -20.16
CA LYS A 183 -16.23 22.57 -20.81
C LYS A 183 -15.06 22.24 -19.87
N LYS A 184 -15.07 22.77 -18.64
CA LYS A 184 -14.02 22.50 -17.65
C LYS A 184 -13.90 21.01 -17.30
N LEU A 185 -15.02 20.30 -17.15
CA LEU A 185 -15.01 18.86 -16.89
C LEU A 185 -14.37 18.07 -18.05
N ILE A 186 -14.74 18.38 -19.29
CA ILE A 186 -14.18 17.73 -20.49
C ILE A 186 -12.69 18.03 -20.64
N ASP A 187 -12.27 19.27 -20.38
CA ASP A 187 -10.86 19.68 -20.51
C ASP A 187 -9.96 19.03 -19.44
N SER A 188 -10.54 18.59 -18.31
CA SER A 188 -9.77 18.16 -17.13
C SER A 188 -9.86 16.66 -16.81
N SER A 189 -10.78 15.91 -17.42
CA SER A 189 -10.90 14.46 -17.21
C SER A 189 -11.32 13.72 -18.47
N ASP A 190 -10.55 12.67 -18.79
CA ASP A 190 -10.83 11.79 -19.93
C ASP A 190 -12.14 11.01 -19.74
N TYR A 191 -12.58 10.79 -18.50
CA TYR A 191 -13.89 10.20 -18.20
C TYR A 191 -15.02 11.08 -18.73
N PHE A 192 -15.04 12.36 -18.36
CA PHE A 192 -16.10 13.28 -18.81
C PHE A 192 -15.97 13.57 -20.31
N LYS A 193 -14.74 13.64 -20.84
CA LYS A 193 -14.50 13.75 -22.28
C LYS A 193 -15.08 12.56 -23.04
N GLY A 194 -14.89 11.33 -22.56
CA GLY A 194 -15.46 10.12 -23.14
C GLY A 194 -16.98 10.08 -23.04
N MET A 195 -17.52 10.38 -21.85
CA MET A 195 -18.97 10.42 -21.59
C MET A 195 -19.71 11.42 -22.48
N PHE A 196 -19.12 12.58 -22.75
CA PHE A 196 -19.72 13.59 -23.63
C PHE A 196 -19.28 13.49 -25.11
N ALA A 197 -18.52 12.45 -25.47
CA ALA A 197 -18.17 12.15 -26.86
C ALA A 197 -19.39 11.61 -27.65
N ASN A 198 -19.28 11.61 -28.98
CA ASN A 198 -20.40 11.46 -29.94
C ASN A 198 -21.23 10.16 -29.85
N GLU A 199 -20.86 9.20 -29.01
CA GLU A 199 -21.42 7.83 -29.04
C GLU A 199 -22.20 7.44 -27.77
N PHE A 200 -22.27 8.32 -26.76
CA PHE A 200 -22.92 8.03 -25.48
C PHE A 200 -24.30 8.69 -25.32
N LEU A 201 -25.16 8.03 -24.54
CA LEU A 201 -26.56 8.41 -24.31
C LEU A 201 -26.69 9.84 -23.81
N GLU A 202 -25.74 10.30 -23.01
CA GLU A 202 -25.66 11.61 -22.36
C GLU A 202 -25.65 12.76 -23.38
N LYS A 203 -24.99 12.57 -24.54
CA LYS A 203 -25.05 13.54 -25.64
C LYS A 203 -26.38 13.48 -26.40
N SER A 204 -26.89 12.27 -26.64
CA SER A 204 -28.16 12.06 -27.37
C SER A 204 -29.41 12.47 -26.58
N SER A 205 -29.33 12.47 -25.24
CA SER A 205 -30.41 12.80 -24.31
C SER A 205 -30.29 14.20 -23.70
N GLY A 206 -29.17 14.89 -23.91
CA GLY A 206 -28.89 16.18 -23.25
C GLY A 206 -28.79 16.07 -21.73
N CYS A 207 -28.53 14.86 -21.20
CA CYS A 207 -28.49 14.63 -19.77
C CYS A 207 -27.19 15.23 -19.19
N SER A 208 -27.30 16.40 -18.58
CA SER A 208 -26.22 17.06 -17.84
C SER A 208 -26.43 16.98 -16.33
N THR A 209 -27.25 16.04 -15.84
CA THR A 209 -27.50 15.85 -14.41
C THR A 209 -27.01 14.48 -13.94
N PHE A 210 -26.17 14.47 -12.91
CA PHE A 210 -25.65 13.25 -12.28
C PHE A 210 -26.18 13.13 -10.86
N VAL A 211 -26.49 11.89 -10.47
CA VAL A 211 -26.93 11.58 -9.10
C VAL A 211 -25.71 11.18 -8.29
N PHE A 212 -25.39 11.97 -7.27
CA PHE A 212 -24.41 11.67 -6.23
C PHE A 212 -25.08 10.85 -5.11
N SER A 213 -24.42 9.77 -4.72
CA SER A 213 -24.79 8.95 -3.58
C SER A 213 -23.52 8.62 -2.78
N GLU A 214 -23.53 8.92 -1.47
CA GLU A 214 -22.38 8.67 -0.59
C GLU A 214 -22.03 7.18 -0.54
N ASP A 215 -23.04 6.29 -0.61
CA ASP A 215 -22.84 4.84 -0.63
C ASP A 215 -22.16 4.36 -1.93
N VAL A 216 -22.51 5.00 -3.06
CA VAL A 216 -21.98 4.63 -4.38
C VAL A 216 -20.59 5.19 -4.60
N GLU A 217 -20.34 6.41 -4.14
CA GLU A 217 -19.04 7.09 -4.29
C GLU A 217 -18.07 6.78 -3.15
N ASP A 218 -18.54 6.13 -2.07
CA ASP A 218 -17.76 5.78 -0.87
C ASP A 218 -17.02 7.00 -0.28
N CYS A 219 -17.72 8.15 -0.24
CA CYS A 219 -17.22 9.41 0.28
C CYS A 219 -18.34 10.37 0.68
N THR A 220 -18.00 11.38 1.48
CA THR A 220 -18.93 12.44 1.86
C THR A 220 -19.16 13.44 0.73
N GLU A 221 -20.29 14.14 0.74
CA GLU A 221 -20.54 15.24 -0.21
C GLU A 221 -19.41 16.29 -0.22
N MET A 222 -18.83 16.59 0.95
CA MET A 222 -17.75 17.56 1.06
C MET A 222 -16.50 17.08 0.32
N GLU A 223 -16.10 15.82 0.51
CA GLU A 223 -14.95 15.23 -0.18
C GLU A 223 -15.20 15.18 -1.69
N PHE A 224 -16.40 14.80 -2.12
CA PHE A 224 -16.76 14.80 -3.53
C PHE A 224 -16.66 16.21 -4.15
N LYS A 225 -17.10 17.25 -3.43
CA LYS A 225 -16.92 18.65 -3.84
C LYS A 225 -15.45 19.04 -3.94
N GLN A 226 -14.64 18.68 -2.95
CA GLN A 226 -13.20 18.95 -2.99
C GLN A 226 -12.54 18.31 -4.22
N PHE A 227 -12.92 17.07 -4.54
CA PHE A 227 -12.48 16.37 -5.74
C PHE A 227 -12.86 17.14 -7.01
N LEU A 228 -14.14 17.49 -7.16
CA LEU A 228 -14.63 18.21 -8.34
C LEU A 228 -13.94 19.57 -8.53
N HIS A 229 -13.68 20.28 -7.43
CA HIS A 229 -12.97 21.56 -7.46
C HIS A 229 -11.52 21.36 -7.92
N TYR A 230 -10.82 20.38 -7.37
CA TYR A 230 -9.46 20.07 -7.82
C TYR A 230 -9.42 19.63 -9.28
N LEU A 231 -10.35 18.76 -9.68
CA LEU A 231 -10.49 18.28 -11.05
C LEU A 231 -10.56 19.46 -12.02
N CYS A 232 -11.36 20.49 -11.70
CA CYS A 232 -11.51 21.68 -12.54
C CYS A 232 -10.37 22.70 -12.40
N GLY A 233 -9.25 22.34 -11.75
CA GLY A 233 -8.06 23.18 -11.61
C GLY A 233 -8.05 24.09 -10.37
N CYS A 234 -9.03 24.01 -9.48
CA CYS A 234 -9.02 24.80 -8.24
C CYS A 234 -7.92 24.30 -7.31
N ARG A 235 -7.10 25.23 -6.80
CA ARG A 235 -6.02 24.95 -5.82
C ARG A 235 -6.15 25.80 -4.55
N SER A 236 -7.33 26.41 -4.35
CA SER A 236 -7.65 27.23 -3.18
C SER A 236 -7.66 26.37 -1.91
N GLU A 237 -7.02 26.88 -0.85
CA GLU A 237 -7.02 26.27 0.49
C GLU A 237 -8.40 26.11 1.11
N LYS A 238 -9.37 26.91 0.67
CA LYS A 238 -10.76 26.76 1.11
C LYS A 238 -11.48 25.60 0.44
N CYS A 239 -11.01 25.18 -0.74
CA CYS A 239 -11.70 24.23 -1.61
C CYS A 239 -11.06 22.85 -1.62
N PHE A 240 -9.76 22.75 -1.36
CA PHE A 240 -9.06 21.48 -1.36
C PHE A 240 -8.11 21.43 -0.18
N LYS A 241 -8.26 20.45 0.70
CA LYS A 241 -7.37 20.30 1.85
C LYS A 241 -7.33 18.84 2.27
N LEU A 242 -6.12 18.28 2.30
CA LEU A 242 -5.86 16.95 2.80
C LEU A 242 -5.41 17.07 4.24
N ASP A 243 -6.24 16.61 5.19
CA ASP A 243 -5.95 16.74 6.62
C ASP A 243 -5.58 15.42 7.28
N ASN A 244 -5.99 14.30 6.68
CA ASN A 244 -5.83 12.96 7.24
C ASN A 244 -5.69 11.89 6.13
N SER A 245 -5.36 10.67 6.54
CA SER A 245 -5.20 9.51 5.66
C SER A 245 -6.47 9.22 4.85
N HIS A 246 -7.63 9.32 5.49
CA HIS A 246 -8.92 9.02 4.87
C HIS A 246 -9.18 9.93 3.67
N SER A 247 -9.02 11.25 3.83
CA SER A 247 -9.19 12.21 2.74
C SER A 247 -8.23 11.93 1.58
N VAL A 248 -6.99 11.50 1.85
CA VAL A 248 -6.05 11.10 0.80
C VAL A 248 -6.55 9.87 0.06
N VAL A 249 -6.96 8.83 0.77
CA VAL A 249 -7.46 7.58 0.17
C VAL A 249 -8.72 7.83 -0.65
N VAL A 250 -9.65 8.65 -0.16
CA VAL A 250 -10.86 9.06 -0.89
C VAL A 250 -10.48 9.79 -2.17
N MET A 251 -9.55 10.75 -2.12
CA MET A 251 -9.09 11.44 -3.34
C MET A 251 -8.42 10.49 -4.33
N ILE A 252 -7.65 9.48 -3.87
CA ILE A 252 -7.07 8.47 -4.76
C ILE A 252 -8.19 7.68 -5.46
N LYS A 253 -9.20 7.19 -4.71
CA LYS A 253 -10.34 6.43 -5.26
C LYS A 253 -11.13 7.24 -6.29
N LEU A 254 -11.44 8.50 -5.97
CA LEU A 254 -12.16 9.39 -6.90
C LEU A 254 -11.30 9.70 -8.12
N SER A 255 -9.99 9.90 -7.96
CA SER A 255 -9.07 10.15 -9.09
C SER A 255 -9.02 8.95 -10.05
N ASP A 256 -9.00 7.72 -9.53
CA ASP A 256 -9.02 6.50 -10.33
C ASP A 256 -10.36 6.35 -11.06
N ARG A 257 -11.49 6.46 -10.33
CA ARG A 257 -12.85 6.32 -10.88
C ARG A 257 -13.16 7.30 -12.01
N TYR A 258 -12.73 8.55 -11.87
CA TYR A 258 -13.00 9.62 -12.83
C TYR A 258 -11.80 9.95 -13.74
N LEU A 259 -10.79 9.08 -13.77
CA LEU A 259 -9.60 9.19 -14.63
C LEU A 259 -8.89 10.56 -14.52
N CYS A 260 -8.69 11.04 -13.29
CA CYS A 260 -7.99 12.28 -12.98
C CYS A 260 -6.49 12.02 -12.72
N ASN A 261 -5.75 11.66 -13.77
CA ASN A 261 -4.34 11.25 -13.68
C ASN A 261 -3.47 12.29 -12.95
N SER A 262 -3.68 13.59 -13.21
CA SER A 262 -2.91 14.66 -12.53
C SER A 262 -3.04 14.65 -11.00
N MET A 263 -4.21 14.25 -10.48
CA MET A 263 -4.41 14.10 -9.03
C MET A 263 -3.74 12.81 -8.55
N THR A 264 -3.92 11.70 -9.27
CA THR A 264 -3.27 10.42 -8.95
C THR A 264 -1.75 10.58 -8.85
N ASP A 265 -1.13 11.22 -9.84
CA ASP A 265 0.31 11.52 -9.88
C ASP A 265 0.75 12.34 -8.68
N MET A 266 -0.01 13.38 -8.33
CA MET A 266 0.29 14.24 -7.18
C MET A 266 0.17 13.49 -5.85
N LEU A 267 -0.88 12.68 -5.68
CA LEU A 267 -1.15 11.93 -4.45
C LEU A 267 -0.11 10.83 -4.21
N LEU A 268 0.29 10.14 -5.28
CA LEU A 268 1.19 8.98 -5.26
C LEU A 268 2.65 9.30 -5.60
N ALA A 269 2.96 10.58 -5.85
CA ALA A 269 4.32 11.06 -6.10
C ALA A 269 5.31 10.60 -5.02
N GLU A 270 6.60 10.66 -5.37
CA GLU A 270 7.69 10.23 -4.49
C GLU A 270 7.70 10.89 -3.10
N ASN A 271 7.27 12.14 -3.01
CA ASN A 271 7.04 12.87 -1.75
C ASN A 271 5.56 13.30 -1.61
N GLY A 272 4.66 12.52 -2.18
CA GLY A 272 3.23 12.79 -2.22
C GLY A 272 2.53 12.56 -0.87
N PRO A 273 1.29 13.07 -0.72
CA PRO A 273 0.45 12.86 0.46
C PRO A 273 0.27 11.40 0.88
N ALA A 274 0.19 10.45 -0.06
CA ALA A 274 -0.08 9.05 0.27
C ALA A 274 1.02 8.45 1.14
N ILE A 275 2.29 8.58 0.73
CA ILE A 275 3.42 8.07 1.50
C ILE A 275 3.50 8.79 2.85
N TYR A 276 3.32 10.11 2.86
CA TYR A 276 3.37 10.90 4.09
C TYR A 276 2.34 10.45 5.15
N TYR A 277 1.07 10.32 4.77
CA TYR A 277 0.01 9.93 5.71
C TYR A 277 0.05 8.45 6.06
N MET A 278 0.47 7.58 5.15
CA MET A 278 0.68 6.16 5.41
C MET A 278 1.73 5.95 6.51
N LEU A 279 2.90 6.59 6.38
CA LEU A 279 4.01 6.47 7.34
C LEU A 279 3.69 7.11 8.71
N LYS A 280 2.64 7.91 8.83
CA LYS A 280 2.13 8.45 10.11
C LYS A 280 1.30 7.46 10.92
N GLY A 281 1.21 6.20 10.51
CA GLY A 281 0.62 5.12 11.30
C GLY A 281 -0.79 4.71 10.89
N ASN A 282 -1.20 4.96 9.65
CA ASN A 282 -2.52 4.57 9.15
C ASN A 282 -2.44 3.67 7.91
N ILE A 283 -1.46 2.74 7.90
CA ILE A 283 -1.21 1.86 6.76
C ILE A 283 -2.45 1.09 6.29
N ARG A 284 -3.34 0.72 7.22
CA ARG A 284 -4.58 -0.01 6.93
C ARG A 284 -5.44 0.68 5.86
N GLU A 285 -5.55 2.00 5.92
CA GLU A 285 -6.38 2.75 4.97
C GLU A 285 -5.82 2.68 3.54
N PHE A 286 -4.51 2.47 3.42
CA PHE A 286 -3.80 2.43 2.15
C PHE A 286 -3.79 1.05 1.48
N LEU A 287 -4.35 0.00 2.12
CA LEU A 287 -4.48 -1.31 1.46
C LEU A 287 -5.35 -1.22 0.21
N SER A 288 -6.48 -0.52 0.27
CA SER A 288 -7.38 -0.40 -0.89
C SER A 288 -6.67 0.30 -2.07
N PRO A 289 -6.07 1.50 -1.91
CA PRO A 289 -5.21 2.11 -2.93
C PRO A 289 -4.12 1.20 -3.47
N LEU A 290 -3.43 0.46 -2.61
CA LEU A 290 -2.40 -0.49 -3.06
C LEU A 290 -2.95 -1.53 -4.04
N LEU A 291 -4.17 -2.02 -3.82
CA LEU A 291 -4.76 -3.09 -4.63
C LEU A 291 -5.18 -2.61 -6.02
N PHE A 292 -5.73 -1.41 -6.16
CA PHE A 292 -6.25 -0.95 -7.46
C PHE A 292 -5.28 -0.07 -8.26
N THR A 293 -4.31 0.58 -7.62
CA THR A 293 -3.33 1.41 -8.34
C THR A 293 -2.44 0.58 -9.27
N GLY A 294 -2.13 1.09 -10.45
CA GLY A 294 -1.24 0.43 -11.42
C GLY A 294 0.21 0.35 -10.96
N THR A 295 0.99 -0.54 -11.57
CA THR A 295 2.36 -0.89 -11.14
C THR A 295 3.45 0.08 -11.61
N GLY A 296 3.17 0.94 -12.59
CA GLY A 296 4.16 1.80 -13.25
C GLY A 296 4.54 3.03 -12.43
N GLU A 297 3.67 4.04 -12.37
CA GLU A 297 3.98 5.35 -11.76
C GLU A 297 3.90 5.33 -10.22
N CYS A 298 3.36 4.26 -9.65
CA CYS A 298 3.10 4.12 -8.22
C CYS A 298 4.11 3.21 -7.50
N GLU A 299 5.19 2.78 -8.18
CA GLU A 299 6.14 1.79 -7.63
C GLU A 299 6.68 2.21 -6.25
N ARG A 300 6.99 3.49 -6.07
CA ARG A 300 7.51 3.99 -4.79
C ARG A 300 6.49 3.92 -3.66
N PHE A 301 5.21 4.13 -3.95
CA PHE A 301 4.14 3.94 -2.97
C PHE A 301 3.98 2.46 -2.61
N GLU A 302 4.01 1.55 -3.59
CA GLU A 302 4.00 0.10 -3.35
C GLU A 302 5.17 -0.30 -2.43
N ASP A 303 6.38 0.17 -2.75
CA ASP A 303 7.58 -0.15 -1.98
C ASP A 303 7.52 0.39 -0.55
N ALA A 304 7.05 1.63 -0.38
CA ALA A 304 6.87 2.23 0.94
C ALA A 304 5.81 1.48 1.75
N PHE A 305 4.73 1.03 1.13
CA PHE A 305 3.68 0.24 1.78
C PHE A 305 4.24 -1.08 2.29
N PHE A 306 4.87 -1.88 1.43
CA PHE A 306 5.37 -3.20 1.82
C PHE A 306 6.50 -3.09 2.83
N PHE A 307 7.41 -2.14 2.68
CA PHE A 307 8.45 -1.97 3.67
C PHE A 307 7.90 -1.56 5.04
N HIS A 308 6.91 -0.66 5.07
CA HIS A 308 6.26 -0.29 6.31
C HIS A 308 5.52 -1.47 6.95
N LEU A 309 4.76 -2.24 6.17
CA LEU A 309 4.07 -3.45 6.61
C LEU A 309 5.03 -4.53 7.15
N LEU A 310 6.20 -4.69 6.54
CA LEU A 310 7.12 -5.77 6.89
C LEU A 310 8.01 -5.42 8.10
N ARG A 311 8.28 -4.13 8.35
CA ARG A 311 9.28 -3.69 9.35
C ARG A 311 8.75 -2.83 10.49
N PHE A 312 7.66 -2.11 10.29
CA PHE A 312 7.25 -1.04 11.20
C PHE A 312 5.84 -1.17 11.75
N THR A 313 5.07 -2.16 11.31
CA THR A 313 3.78 -2.48 11.93
C THR A 313 3.97 -3.41 13.12
N THR A 314 3.09 -3.29 14.09
CA THR A 314 2.85 -4.30 15.13
C THR A 314 2.05 -5.49 14.60
N ASP A 315 1.99 -6.57 15.37
CA ASP A 315 1.13 -7.74 15.04
C ASP A 315 -0.33 -7.31 14.84
N GLU A 316 -0.86 -6.47 15.73
CA GLU A 316 -2.23 -5.96 15.62
C GLU A 316 -2.46 -5.19 14.31
N GLU A 317 -1.59 -4.24 14.00
CA GLU A 317 -1.70 -3.42 12.80
C GLU A 317 -1.58 -4.26 11.53
N ALA A 318 -0.67 -5.23 11.48
CA ALA A 318 -0.53 -6.13 10.35
C ALA A 318 -1.79 -6.97 10.14
N ARG A 319 -2.36 -7.55 11.20
CA ARG A 319 -3.60 -8.34 11.12
C ARG A 319 -4.78 -7.50 10.67
N LEU A 320 -4.97 -6.31 11.26
CA LEU A 320 -6.07 -5.41 10.89
C LEU A 320 -5.93 -4.87 9.47
N THR A 321 -4.69 -4.69 8.99
CA THR A 321 -4.40 -4.27 7.62
C THR A 321 -4.75 -5.36 6.63
N LEU A 322 -4.39 -6.62 6.90
CA LEU A 322 -4.60 -7.74 5.96
C LEU A 322 -5.98 -8.40 6.07
N LEU A 323 -6.75 -8.12 7.12
CA LEU A 323 -8.09 -8.67 7.32
C LEU A 323 -9.03 -8.52 6.10
N PRO A 324 -9.06 -7.39 5.36
CA PRO A 324 -9.91 -7.25 4.18
C PRO A 324 -9.55 -8.18 3.01
N LEU A 325 -8.36 -8.79 3.01
CA LEU A 325 -7.95 -9.76 2.01
C LEU A 325 -8.52 -11.16 2.31
N VAL A 326 -8.92 -11.42 3.57
CA VAL A 326 -9.34 -12.74 3.99
C VAL A 326 -10.61 -13.16 3.24
N ALA A 327 -10.57 -14.34 2.62
CA ALA A 327 -11.62 -14.88 1.76
C ALA A 327 -11.96 -14.02 0.52
N ASN A 328 -11.12 -13.02 0.19
CA ASN A 328 -11.16 -12.29 -1.06
C ASN A 328 -10.00 -12.75 -1.96
N THR A 329 -10.26 -13.78 -2.77
CA THR A 329 -9.25 -14.42 -3.63
C THR A 329 -8.61 -13.42 -4.58
N VAL A 330 -9.41 -12.57 -5.24
CA VAL A 330 -8.91 -11.58 -6.21
C VAL A 330 -7.99 -10.55 -5.53
N ALA A 331 -8.43 -9.97 -4.41
CA ALA A 331 -7.60 -9.01 -3.68
C ALA A 331 -6.32 -9.67 -3.12
N THR A 332 -6.43 -10.92 -2.66
CA THR A 332 -5.27 -11.70 -2.18
C THR A 332 -4.26 -11.93 -3.31
N GLU A 333 -4.69 -12.37 -4.48
CA GLU A 333 -3.82 -12.60 -5.63
C GLU A 333 -3.10 -11.32 -6.06
N VAL A 334 -3.82 -10.20 -6.14
CA VAL A 334 -3.22 -8.90 -6.46
C VAL A 334 -2.18 -8.53 -5.41
N PHE A 335 -2.55 -8.56 -4.13
CA PHE A 335 -1.65 -8.25 -3.01
C PHE A 335 -0.37 -9.09 -3.05
N ILE A 336 -0.51 -10.40 -3.20
CA ILE A 336 0.61 -11.34 -3.25
C ILE A 336 1.47 -11.08 -4.48
N GLY A 337 0.87 -10.82 -5.64
CA GLY A 337 1.60 -10.44 -6.85
C GLY A 337 2.44 -9.18 -6.64
N LYS A 338 1.89 -8.16 -5.96
CA LYS A 338 2.61 -6.94 -5.61
C LYS A 338 3.75 -7.21 -4.59
N LEU A 339 3.50 -8.03 -3.57
CA LEU A 339 4.50 -8.40 -2.57
C LEU A 339 5.68 -9.15 -3.20
N ILE A 340 5.41 -10.09 -4.12
CA ILE A 340 6.46 -10.83 -4.83
C ILE A 340 7.31 -9.88 -5.68
N ARG A 341 6.68 -8.93 -6.39
CA ARG A 341 7.41 -7.90 -7.17
C ARG A 341 8.31 -7.06 -6.27
N PHE A 342 7.79 -6.60 -5.13
CA PHE A 342 8.55 -5.88 -4.12
C PHE A 342 9.76 -6.69 -3.63
N LEU A 343 9.56 -7.95 -3.24
CA LEU A 343 10.64 -8.83 -2.78
C LEU A 343 11.70 -9.04 -3.87
N LYS A 344 11.30 -9.23 -5.13
CA LYS A 344 12.25 -9.37 -6.25
C LYS A 344 13.13 -8.15 -6.47
N ARG A 345 12.57 -6.94 -6.34
CA ARG A 345 13.33 -5.69 -6.50
C ARG A 345 14.35 -5.49 -5.37
N HIS A 346 13.93 -5.77 -4.14
CA HIS A 346 14.63 -5.30 -2.95
C HIS A 346 15.36 -6.35 -2.14
N THR A 347 15.28 -7.61 -2.53
CA THR A 347 16.08 -8.67 -1.90
C THR A 347 17.56 -8.56 -2.23
N VAL A 348 18.37 -9.14 -1.34
CA VAL A 348 19.80 -9.34 -1.59
C VAL A 348 19.96 -10.46 -2.62
N LEU A 349 20.08 -10.05 -3.90
CA LEU A 349 20.03 -10.90 -5.11
C LEU A 349 21.02 -12.07 -5.16
N ASN A 350 22.03 -12.11 -4.29
CA ASN A 350 23.07 -13.15 -4.34
C ASN A 350 22.75 -14.41 -3.51
N VAL A 351 21.58 -14.50 -2.86
CA VAL A 351 21.33 -15.52 -1.83
C VAL A 351 19.97 -16.23 -1.95
N TYR A 352 18.92 -15.55 -2.40
CA TYR A 352 17.55 -15.96 -2.05
C TYR A 352 16.64 -16.45 -3.20
N PHE A 353 17.06 -16.35 -4.48
CA PHE A 353 16.22 -16.77 -5.61
C PHE A 353 16.73 -18.03 -6.30
N SER A 354 15.89 -19.07 -6.33
CA SER A 354 16.05 -20.22 -7.21
C SER A 354 15.44 -19.91 -8.59
N GLU A 355 15.98 -20.49 -9.67
CA GLU A 355 15.41 -20.36 -11.04
C GLU A 355 13.93 -20.79 -11.15
N GLN A 356 13.40 -21.55 -10.20
CA GLN A 356 12.03 -22.07 -10.22
C GLN A 356 10.97 -20.99 -9.92
N LEU A 357 11.29 -20.01 -9.08
CA LEU A 357 10.42 -18.89 -8.73
C LEU A 357 10.29 -17.87 -9.88
N LEU A 358 11.34 -17.76 -10.70
CA LEU A 358 11.30 -16.97 -11.94
C LEU A 358 10.29 -17.56 -12.93
N ARG A 359 10.24 -18.89 -13.07
CA ARG A 359 9.35 -19.59 -14.02
C ARG A 359 7.87 -19.58 -13.61
N HIS A 360 7.54 -19.55 -12.32
CA HIS A 360 6.14 -19.44 -11.89
C HIS A 360 5.56 -18.05 -12.21
N CYS A 361 6.38 -16.99 -12.13
CA CYS A 361 5.97 -15.63 -12.45
C CYS A 361 5.95 -15.31 -13.95
N GLU A 362 6.78 -15.97 -14.77
CA GLU A 362 6.69 -15.85 -16.24
C GLU A 362 5.34 -16.35 -16.77
N LYS A 363 4.67 -17.25 -16.05
CA LYS A 363 3.29 -17.65 -16.38
C LYS A 363 2.25 -16.61 -15.98
N VAL A 364 2.45 -15.90 -14.86
CA VAL A 364 1.51 -14.88 -14.36
C VAL A 364 1.66 -13.54 -15.11
N ASN A 365 2.81 -13.26 -15.72
CA ASN A 365 3.02 -12.07 -16.57
C ASN A 365 2.71 -12.34 -18.07
N ALA A 366 2.38 -13.57 -18.44
CA ALA A 366 2.02 -13.96 -19.81
C ALA A 366 0.51 -14.16 -20.00
N GLU A 367 -0.27 -13.94 -18.94
CA GLU A 367 -1.73 -13.82 -18.90
C GLU A 367 -2.09 -12.41 -18.42
#